data_AF-A0A1H8A669-F1
#
_entry.id   AF-A0A1H8A669-F1
#
_cell.length_a   1.000
_cell.length_b   1.000
_cell.length_c   1.000
_cell.angle_alpha   90.00
_cell.angle_beta   90.00
_cell.angle_gamma   90.00
#
_symmetry.space_group_name_H-M   'P 1'
#
loop_
_entity.id
_entity.type
_entity.pdbx_description
1 polymer ?
#
loop_
_entity_poly.entity_id
_entity_poly.type
_entity_poly.pdbx_seq_one_letter_code
_entity_poly.pdbx_strand_id
1 'polypeptide(L)' 'MKKTIIGGVLAIIGTLGHLAVIIIAAKNMASEWSTPPGRLLSTVCELGMLGILFIFFAILITGLVVLGIEYFKKG' A
#
# COMPACT_ATOMS: atom_id res chain seq x y z
N MET A 1 17.56 16.23 5.86
CA MET A 1 17.67 14.95 6.62
C MET A 1 16.39 14.60 7.38
N LYS A 2 15.81 15.51 8.20
CA LYS A 2 14.53 15.27 8.89
C LYS A 2 13.40 14.82 7.94
N LYS A 3 13.23 15.52 6.81
CA LYS A 3 12.22 15.19 5.79
C LYS A 3 12.47 13.85 5.09
N THR A 4 13.74 13.54 4.81
CA THR A 4 14.15 12.23 4.25
C THR A 4 13.76 11.08 5.18
N ILE A 5 13.98 11.21 6.49
CA ILE A 5 13.59 10.18 7.48
C ILE A 5 12.07 10.03 7.52
N ILE A 6 11.33 11.14 7.56
CA ILE A 6 9.85 11.11 7.56
C ILE A 6 9.32 10.40 6.30
N GLY A 7 9.84 10.75 5.12
CA GLY A 7 9.46 10.11 3.87
C GLY A 7 9.74 8.60 3.86
N GLY A 8 10.91 8.21 4.37
CA GLY A 8 11.29 6.80 4.53
C GLY A 8 10.36 6.03 5.46
N VAL A 9 10.05 6.58 6.63
CA VAL A 9 9.13 5.96 7.60
C VAL A 9 7.73 5.81 7.01
N LEU A 10 7.20 6.84 6.35
CA LEU A 10 5.89 6.78 5.69
C LEU A 10 5.87 5.73 4.58
N ALA A 11 6.91 5.64 3.76
CA ALA A 11 6.99 4.63 2.70
C ALA A 11 7.02 3.20 3.27
N ILE A 12 7.74 2.98 4.38
CA ILE A 12 7.79 1.67 5.05
C ILE A 12 6.41 1.32 5.63
N ILE A 13 5.77 2.24 6.34
CA ILE A 13 4.43 2.01 6.93
C ILE A 13 3.41 1.68 5.83
N GLY A 14 3.38 2.47 4.75
CA GLY A 14 2.49 2.23 3.62
C GLY A 14 2.73 0.87 2.96
N THR A 15 3.99 0.47 2.78
CA THR A 15 4.35 -0.84 2.20
C THR A 15 3.92 -2.00 3.10
N LEU A 16 4.22 -1.94 4.40
CA LEU A 16 3.83 -2.98 5.36
C LEU A 16 2.31 -3.09 5.49
N GLY A 17 1.60 -1.97 5.42
CA GLY A 17 0.13 -1.95 5.42
C GLY A 17 -0.46 -2.68 4.22
N HIS A 18 0.04 -2.44 3.00
CA HIS A 18 -0.40 -3.21 1.83
C HIS A 18 -0.07 -4.69 1.95
N LEU A 19 1.13 -5.02 2.43
CA LEU A 19 1.52 -6.42 2.63
C LEU A 19 0.55 -7.13 3.58
N ALA A 20 0.13 -6.48 4.67
CA ALA A 20 -0.88 -7.01 5.57
C ALA A 20 -2.23 -7.24 4.87
N VAL A 21 -2.71 -6.28 4.07
CA VAL A 21 -3.95 -6.44 3.28
C VAL A 21 -3.84 -7.62 2.32
N ILE A 22 -2.72 -7.76 1.60
CA ILE A 22 -2.49 -8.85 0.66
C ILE A 22 -2.46 -10.20 1.37
N ILE A 23 -1.79 -10.32 2.51
CA ILE A 23 -1.75 -11.56 3.30
C ILE A 23 -3.16 -11.96 3.76
N ILE A 24 -3.94 -11.00 4.26
CA ILE A 24 -5.32 -11.26 4.71
C ILE A 24 -6.20 -11.70 3.54
N ALA A 25 -6.11 -11.01 2.39
CA ALA A 25 -6.85 -11.39 1.18
C ALA A 25 -6.43 -12.77 0.67
N ALA A 26 -5.12 -13.06 0.63
CA ALA A 26 -4.62 -14.36 0.19
C ALA A 26 -5.10 -15.52 1.07
N LYS A 27 -5.32 -15.28 2.37
CA LYS A 27 -5.86 -16.28 3.30
C LYS A 27 -7.37 -16.49 3.19
N ASN A 28 -8.10 -15.56 2.59
CA ASN A 28 -9.58 -15.60 2.49
C ASN A 28 -10.02 -15.48 1.03
N MET A 29 -9.27 -16.09 0.09
CA MET A 29 -9.47 -15.90 -1.34
C MET A 29 -10.93 -16.17 -1.79
N ALA A 30 -11.49 -15.19 -2.49
CA ALA A 30 -12.77 -15.29 -3.17
C ALA A 30 -12.77 -16.45 -4.17
N SER A 31 -13.85 -17.22 -4.17
CA SER A 31 -14.06 -18.35 -5.09
C SER A 31 -14.41 -17.88 -6.50
N GLU A 32 -14.97 -16.69 -6.64
CA GLU A 32 -15.77 -16.30 -7.81
C GLU A 32 -14.98 -15.75 -9.00
N TRP A 33 -13.67 -15.50 -8.86
CA TRP A 33 -12.88 -14.89 -9.93
C TRP A 33 -11.79 -15.82 -10.47
N SER A 34 -11.72 -16.00 -11.79
CA SER A 34 -10.82 -16.98 -12.42
C SER A 34 -9.34 -16.55 -12.44
N THR A 35 -9.07 -15.25 -12.65
CA THR A 35 -7.69 -14.73 -12.75
C THR A 35 -7.13 -14.26 -11.40
N PRO A 36 -5.86 -14.54 -11.07
CA PRO A 36 -5.28 -14.17 -9.77
C PRO A 36 -5.36 -12.67 -9.39
N PRO A 37 -5.09 -11.70 -10.30
CA PRO A 37 -5.19 -10.28 -9.94
C PRO A 37 -6.62 -9.86 -9.61
N GLY A 38 -7.58 -10.26 -10.44
CA GLY A 38 -9.00 -9.95 -10.20
C GLY A 38 -9.53 -10.64 -8.94
N ARG A 39 -9.09 -11.87 -8.65
CA ARG A 39 -9.44 -12.60 -7.43
C ARG A 39 -8.95 -11.90 -6.17
N LEU A 40 -7.73 -11.37 -6.19
CA LEU A 40 -7.20 -10.63 -5.04
C LEU A 40 -8.02 -9.38 -4.77
N LEU A 41 -8.32 -8.58 -5.81
CA LEU A 41 -9.11 -7.36 -5.65
C LEU A 41 -10.56 -7.65 -5.25
N SER A 42 -11.21 -8.66 -5.83
CA SER A 42 -12.56 -9.06 -5.42
C SER A 42 -12.58 -9.51 -3.96
N THR A 43 -11.57 -10.26 -3.52
CA THR A 43 -11.42 -10.65 -2.10
C THR A 43 -11.27 -9.43 -1.18
N VAL A 44 -10.44 -8.45 -1.57
CA VAL A 44 -10.27 -7.21 -0.78
C VAL A 44 -11.60 -6.44 -0.69
N CYS A 45 -12.40 -6.43 -1.75
CA CYS A 45 -13.74 -5.85 -1.76
C CYS A 45 -14.70 -6.59 -0.83
N GLU A 46 -14.77 -7.92 -0.94
CA GLU A 46 -15.64 -8.78 -0.12
C GLU A 46 -15.32 -8.69 1.37
N LEU A 47 -14.04 -8.56 1.73
CA LEU A 47 -13.60 -8.36 3.11
C LEU A 47 -13.81 -6.92 3.63
N GLY A 48 -14.33 -6.00 2.80
CA GLY A 48 -14.52 -4.59 3.18
C GLY A 48 -13.22 -3.83 3.39
N MET A 49 -12.09 -4.33 2.88
CA MET A 49 -10.75 -3.79 3.14
C MET A 49 -10.32 -2.71 2.15
N LEU A 50 -11.16 -2.34 1.17
CA LEU A 50 -10.84 -1.31 0.19
C LEU A 50 -10.43 0.02 0.84
N GLY A 51 -11.15 0.48 1.87
CA GLY A 51 -10.79 1.72 2.56
C GLY A 51 -9.40 1.67 3.20
N ILE A 52 -9.06 0.53 3.81
CA ILE A 52 -7.75 0.29 4.43
C ILE A 52 -6.64 0.28 3.36
N LEU A 53 -6.90 -0.38 2.22
CA LEU A 53 -6.00 -0.40 1.07
C LEU A 53 -5.69 1.04 0.59
N PHE A 54 -6.71 1.88 0.41
CA PHE A 54 -6.54 3.27 -0.03
C PHE A 54 -5.79 4.14 0.98
N ILE A 55 -6.01 3.95 2.28
CA ILE A 55 -5.27 4.67 3.32
C ILE A 55 -3.77 4.36 3.23
N PHE A 56 -3.41 3.07 3.16
CA PHE A 56 -2.00 2.69 3.04
C PHE A 56 -1.39 3.10 1.71
N PHE A 57 -2.19 3.14 0.63
CA PHE A 57 -1.80 3.72 -0.66
C PHE A 57 -1.46 5.20 -0.55
N ALA A 58 -2.33 6.00 0.09
CA ALA A 58 -2.07 7.42 0.30
C ALA A 58 -0.81 7.66 1.16
N ILE A 59 -0.60 6.86 2.22
CA ILE A 59 0.59 6.93 3.07
C ILE A 59 1.86 6.61 2.27
N LEU A 60 1.84 5.53 1.47
CA LEU A 60 2.97 5.12 0.65
C LEU A 60 3.34 6.20 -0.37
N ILE A 61 2.36 6.70 -1.13
CA ILE A 61 2.56 7.75 -2.12
C ILE A 61 3.11 9.02 -1.46
N THR A 62 2.56 9.41 -0.30
CA THR A 62 3.07 10.58 0.45
C THR A 62 4.54 10.39 0.83
N GLY A 63 4.91 9.21 1.35
CA GLY A 63 6.30 8.91 1.69
C GLY A 63 7.24 8.99 0.49
N LEU A 64 6.84 8.40 -0.64
CA LEU A 64 7.60 8.42 -1.89
C LEU A 64 7.73 9.83 -2.48
N VAL A 65 6.67 10.64 -2.45
CA VAL A 65 6.71 12.03 -2.90
C VAL A 65 7.69 12.85 -2.06
N VAL A 66 7.65 12.72 -0.73
CA VAL A 66 8.60 13.41 0.17
C VAL A 66 10.05 13.00 -0.13
N LEU A 67 10.30 11.70 -0.33
CA LEU A 67 11.62 11.20 -0.69
C LEU A 67 12.08 11.72 -2.06
N GLY A 68 11.21 11.69 -3.06
CA GLY A 68 11.50 12.19 -4.41
C GLY A 68 11.85 13.68 -4.39
N ILE A 69 11.06 14.50 -3.71
CA ILE A 69 11.35 15.95 -3.56
C ILE A 69 12.71 16.17 -2.89
N GLU A 70 13.02 15.44 -1.80
CA GLU A 70 14.30 15.60 -1.11
C GLU A 70 15.49 15.09 -1.92
N TYR A 71 15.28 14.09 -2.80
CA TYR A 71 16.30 13.60 -3.73
C TYR A 71 16.64 14.67 -4.77
N PHE A 72 15.64 15.23 -5.46
CA PHE A 72 15.87 16.24 -6.50
C PHE A 72 16.29 17.61 -5.97
N LYS A 73 15.98 17.96 -4.72
CA LYS A 73 16.45 19.22 -4.09
C LYS A 73 17.94 19.21 -3.71
N LYS A 74 18.58 18.05 -3.71
CA LYS A 74 20.01 17.91 -3.44
C LYS A 74 20.84 17.72 -4.71
N GLY A 75 20.19 17.61 -5.87
CA GLY A 75 20.84 17.63 -7.19
C GLY A 75 21.14 19.05 -7.66
#